data_AF-A0A1G4G5Q1-F1
#
_entry.id   AF-A0A1G4G5Q1-F1
#
_cell.length_a   1.000
_cell.length_b   1.000
_cell.length_c   1.000
_cell.angle_alpha   90.00
_cell.angle_beta   90.00
_cell.angle_gamma   90.00
#
_symmetry.space_group_name_H-M   'P 1'
#
loop_
_entity.id
_entity.type
_entity.pdbx_description
1 polymer ?
#
loop_
_entity_poly.entity_id
_entity_poly.type
_entity_poly.pdbx_seq_one_letter_code
_entity_poly.pdbx_strand_id
1 'polypeptide(L)' 'MWVNKYVQSARLNGRPLTSFRFPAADLLKGGILELEMGDKPNYGWGIE' A
#
# COMPACT_ATOMS: atom_id res chain seq x y z
N MET A 1 -17.57 -14.16 -3.37
CA MET A 1 -17.64 -12.89 -2.63
C MET A 1 -16.22 -12.50 -2.31
N TRP A 2 -15.70 -11.40 -2.85
CA TRP A 2 -14.32 -10.98 -2.58
C TRP A 2 -14.26 -10.36 -1.19
N VAL A 3 -13.57 -11.02 -0.27
CA VAL A 3 -13.56 -10.67 1.15
C VAL A 3 -12.50 -9.60 1.45
N ASN A 4 -11.38 -9.55 0.71
CA ASN A 4 -10.26 -8.66 1.03
C ASN A 4 -10.13 -7.48 0.04
N LYS A 5 -10.69 -6.33 0.40
CA LYS A 5 -10.68 -5.11 -0.45
C LYS A 5 -9.97 -3.90 0.15
N TYR A 6 -9.55 -3.99 1.41
CA TYR A 6 -8.98 -2.86 2.14
C TYR A 6 -7.48 -3.04 2.34
N VAL A 7 -6.70 -2.01 2.04
CA VAL A 7 -5.26 -1.99 2.32
C VAL A 7 -5.04 -1.88 3.84
N GLN A 8 -4.27 -2.81 4.38
CA GLN A 8 -3.84 -2.83 5.78
C GLN A 8 -2.44 -2.24 5.94
N SER A 9 -1.54 -2.53 5.01
CA SER A 9 -0.18 -2.01 4.97
C SER A 9 0.36 -2.04 3.53
N ALA A 10 1.41 -1.26 3.28
CA ALA A 10 2.08 -1.23 1.98
C ALA A 10 3.60 -1.15 2.14
N ARG A 11 4.33 -1.71 1.17
CA ARG A 11 5.77 -1.54 1.02
C ARG A 11 6.12 -1.20 -0.42
N LEU A 12 7.00 -0.21 -0.60
CA LEU A 12 7.59 0.11 -1.90
C LEU A 12 9.07 -0.27 -1.86
N ASN A 13 9.48 -1.22 -2.69
CA ASN A 13 10.86 -1.70 -2.74
C ASN A 13 11.39 -2.16 -1.37
N GLY A 14 10.55 -2.88 -0.62
CA GLY A 14 10.85 -3.37 0.73
C GLY A 14 10.80 -2.31 1.85
N ARG A 15 10.58 -1.03 1.52
CA ARG A 15 10.46 0.05 2.51
C ARG A 15 9.00 0.26 2.90
N PRO A 16 8.68 0.43 4.20
CA PRO A 16 7.32 0.75 4.63
C PRO A 16 6.79 2.00 3.93
N LEU A 17 5.57 1.90 3.41
CA LEU A 17 4.83 3.00 2.80
C LEU A 17 3.59 3.28 3.65
N THR A 18 3.56 4.43 4.31
CA THR A 18 2.49 4.86 5.23
C THR A 18 1.44 5.74 4.57
N SER A 19 1.64 6.11 3.30
CA SER A 19 0.74 6.93 2.49
C SER A 19 0.20 6.14 1.30
N PHE A 20 -0.93 6.58 0.74
CA PHE A 20 -1.43 6.08 -0.54
C PHE A 20 -0.77 6.77 -1.75
N ARG A 21 0.14 7.72 -1.50
CA ARG A 21 0.85 8.47 -2.54
C ARG A 21 2.34 8.19 -2.45
N PHE A 22 2.96 8.03 -3.61
CA PHE A 22 4.40 7.94 -3.77
C PHE A 22 4.77 8.48 -5.15
N PRO A 23 6.01 8.96 -5.35
CA PRO A 23 6.44 9.45 -6.65
C PRO A 23 6.36 8.35 -7.71
N ALA A 24 5.69 8.62 -8.83
CA ALA A 24 5.61 7.66 -9.95
C ALA A 24 7.02 7.28 -10.46
N ALA A 25 7.98 8.20 -10.36
CA ALA A 25 9.38 7.95 -10.70
C ALA A 25 10.00 6.77 -9.94
N ASP A 26 9.56 6.49 -8.71
CA ASP A 26 10.09 5.38 -7.90
C ASP A 26 9.53 4.02 -8.32
N LEU A 27 8.36 4.00 -8.98
CA LEU A 27 7.83 2.81 -9.65
C LEU A 27 8.44 2.63 -11.04
N LEU A 28 8.58 3.74 -11.79
CA LEU A 28 9.07 3.74 -13.17
C LEU A 28 10.55 3.34 -13.30
N LYS A 29 11.35 3.53 -12.26
CA LYS A 29 12.75 3.02 -12.20
C LYS A 29 12.82 1.49 -12.05
N GLY A 30 11.68 0.81 -11.99
CA GLY A 30 11.57 -0.59 -11.61
C GLY A 30 11.37 -0.71 -10.10
N GLY A 31 10.49 -1.62 -9.69
CA GLY A 31 10.18 -1.80 -8.28
C GLY A 31 8.99 -2.71 -8.02
N ILE A 32 8.78 -3.02 -6.74
CA ILE A 32 7.67 -3.85 -6.26
C ILE A 32 6.88 -3.03 -5.24
N LEU A 33 5.59 -2.88 -5.50
CA LEU A 33 4.61 -2.41 -4.52
C LEU A 33 3.89 -3.64 -3.94
N GLU A 34 4.18 -3.93 -2.67
CA GLU A 34 3.53 -5.01 -1.93
C GLU A 34 2.40 -4.42 -1.10
N LEU A 35 1.19 -4.97 -1.27
CA LEU A 35 0.00 -4.56 -0.53
C LEU A 35 -0.50 -5.72 0.33
N GLU A 36 -0.66 -5.46 1.62
CA GLU A 36 -1.35 -6.36 2.52
C GLU A 36 -2.84 -6.01 2.53
N MET A 37 -3.68 -6.96 2.12
CA MET A 37 -5.12 -6.74 1.94
C MET A 37 -5.93 -7.42 3.05
N GLY A 38 -7.01 -6.78 3.49
CA GLY A 38 -7.92 -7.26 4.53
C GLY A 38 -9.38 -6.98 4.23
N ASP A 39 -10.25 -7.55 5.05
CA ASP A 39 -11.71 -7.54 4.88
C ASP A 39 -12.41 -6.35 5.52
N LYS A 40 -11.69 -5.62 6.37
CA LYS A 40 -12.13 -4.42 7.06
C LYS A 40 -11.20 -3.24 6.77
N PRO A 41 -11.71 -2.00 6.79
CA PRO A 41 -10.89 -0.82 6.62
C PRO A 41 -9.85 -0.69 7.75
N ASN A 42 -8.63 -0.31 7.39
CA ASN A 42 -7.62 0.16 8.34
C ASN A 42 -7.64 1.70 8.39
N TYR A 43 -8.26 2.27 9.42
CA TYR A 43 -8.32 3.73 9.60
C TYR A 43 -7.00 4.34 10.12
N GLY A 44 -6.02 3.52 10.49
CA GLY A 44 -4.72 3.97 10.97
C GLY A 44 -3.64 4.07 9.88
N TRP A 45 -3.92 3.64 8.65
CA TRP A 45 -2.97 3.68 7.53
C TRP A 45 -3.40 4.72 6.50
N GLY A 46 -2.44 5.43 5.89
CA GLY A 46 -2.73 6.39 4.81
C GLY A 46 -3.42 7.68 5.26
N ILE A 47 -3.26 8.08 6.54
CA ILE A 47 -3.94 9.23 7.15
C ILE A 47 -3.28 10.60 6.86
N GLU A 48 -2.15 10.61 6.14
CA GLU A 48 -1.42 11.82 5.74
C GLU A 48 -2.06 12.61 4.59
#